data_AF-A0A7J5EX58-F1
#
_entry.id   AF-A0A7J5EX58-F1
#
_cell.length_a   1.000
_cell.length_b   1.000
_cell.length_c   1.000
_cell.angle_alpha   90.00
_cell.angle_beta   90.00
_cell.angle_gamma   90.00
#
_symmetry.space_group_name_H-M   'P 1'
#
loop_
_entity.id
_entity.type
_entity.pdbx_description
1 polymer ?
#
loop_
_entity_poly.entity_id
_entity_poly.type
_entity_poly.pdbx_seq_one_letter_code
_entity_poly.pdbx_strand_id
1 'polypeptide(L)'
;WAVEHLERDFFARRPTRILDIYLFGNARSYERGVRALTGSAPSTPYGFYSSEHGGLFMNIATGGGTLVHEIVHPYVEADFPEAPAWLNEGLGSLFEQSSERGGHIVGETNWRLAGLQDAIRARTVPSFRALTRTSDHDFYVRDRGTNYAQARYLLYYLQEEGKLRDFYRAFRAARATDPTGYDTLVAALGERDMAAFQRRWEAWVLTLRFER
;
A
#
# COMPACT_ATOMS: atom_id res chain seq x y z
N TRP A 1 9.16 -2.46 -16.61
CA TRP A 1 8.98 -3.61 -15.69
C TRP A 1 7.82 -3.41 -14.71
N ALA A 2 7.98 -2.69 -13.58
CA ALA A 2 6.94 -2.64 -12.53
C ALA A 2 5.58 -2.12 -13.04
N VAL A 3 5.60 -1.03 -13.81
CA VAL A 3 4.40 -0.45 -14.45
C VAL A 3 3.66 -1.47 -15.33
N GLU A 4 4.38 -2.16 -16.22
CA GLU A 4 3.79 -3.14 -17.14
C GLU A 4 3.11 -4.29 -16.37
N HIS A 5 3.71 -4.72 -15.26
CA HIS A 5 3.15 -5.79 -14.43
C HIS A 5 1.93 -5.32 -13.63
N LEU A 6 1.99 -4.12 -13.06
CA LEU A 6 0.88 -3.50 -12.34
C LEU A 6 -0.35 -3.33 -13.25
N GLU A 7 -0.16 -2.80 -14.46
CA GLU A 7 -1.22 -2.66 -15.47
C GLU A 7 -1.83 -4.02 -15.82
N ARG A 8 -0.99 -5.01 -16.11
CA ARG A 8 -1.48 -6.34 -16.47
C ARG A 8 -2.26 -7.02 -15.35
N ASP A 9 -1.80 -6.89 -14.10
CA ASP A 9 -2.30 -7.71 -13.00
C ASP A 9 -3.47 -7.06 -12.23
N PHE A 10 -3.54 -5.72 -12.19
CA PHE A 10 -4.46 -4.99 -11.32
C PHE A 10 -5.35 -3.96 -12.03
N PHE A 11 -4.77 -3.10 -12.86
CA PHE A 11 -5.43 -1.85 -13.26
C PHE A 11 -6.03 -1.93 -14.67
N ALA A 12 -7.35 -1.76 -14.78
CA ALA A 12 -8.04 -1.70 -16.06
C ALA A 12 -7.99 -0.29 -16.70
N ARG A 13 -7.78 0.74 -15.89
CA ARG A 13 -7.58 2.14 -16.30
C ARG A 13 -6.21 2.60 -15.83
N ARG A 14 -5.59 3.45 -16.64
CA ARG A 14 -4.30 4.07 -16.36
C ARG A 14 -4.45 5.58 -16.22
N PRO A 15 -3.49 6.28 -15.58
CA PRO A 15 -3.42 7.73 -15.61
C PRO A 15 -3.45 8.24 -17.05
N THR A 16 -4.36 9.17 -17.36
CA THR A 16 -4.51 9.74 -18.71
C THR A 16 -3.68 11.00 -18.94
N ARG A 17 -3.08 11.51 -17.87
CA ARG A 17 -2.22 12.70 -17.88
C ARG A 17 -0.75 12.31 -17.74
N ILE A 18 0.13 13.16 -18.25
CA ILE A 18 1.58 13.02 -18.06
C ILE A 18 1.88 13.33 -16.59
N LEU A 19 2.67 12.47 -15.96
CA LEU A 19 3.17 12.65 -14.60
C LEU A 19 4.69 12.82 -14.64
N ASP A 20 5.18 13.89 -14.05
CA ASP A 20 6.62 14.13 -13.92
C ASP A 20 7.20 13.34 -12.75
N ILE A 21 8.38 12.74 -12.93
CA ILE A 21 9.11 12.06 -11.86
C ILE A 21 10.32 12.91 -11.50
N TYR A 22 10.27 13.54 -10.32
CA TYR A 22 11.34 14.37 -9.79
C TYR A 22 12.21 13.56 -8.83
N LEU A 23 13.47 13.32 -9.21
CA LEU A 23 14.44 12.57 -8.41
C LEU A 23 15.45 13.51 -7.76
N PHE A 24 15.42 13.59 -6.44
CA PHE A 24 16.30 14.44 -5.64
C PHE A 24 17.35 13.63 -4.91
N GLY A 25 18.62 13.99 -5.07
CA GLY A 25 19.76 13.21 -4.57
C GLY A 25 19.92 13.13 -3.05
N ASN A 26 19.26 13.99 -2.30
CA ASN A 26 19.30 14.03 -0.83
C ASN A 26 18.18 14.88 -0.24
N ALA A 27 17.99 14.77 1.09
CA ALA A 27 16.97 15.50 1.86
C ALA A 27 16.97 17.01 1.59
N ARG A 28 18.14 17.67 1.55
CA ARG A 28 18.22 19.12 1.30
C ARG A 28 17.74 19.49 -0.10
N SER A 29 18.13 18.72 -1.12
CA SER A 29 17.69 18.95 -2.50
C SER A 29 16.19 18.65 -2.67
N TYR A 30 15.68 17.64 -1.96
CA TYR A 30 14.28 17.24 -1.95
C TYR A 30 13.40 18.32 -1.33
N GLU A 31 13.69 18.78 -0.12
CA GLU A 31 12.90 19.82 0.55
C GLU A 31 12.84 21.12 -0.26
N ARG A 32 14.00 21.55 -0.79
CA ARG A 32 14.07 22.76 -1.62
C ARG A 32 13.30 22.60 -2.91
N GLY A 33 13.48 21.47 -3.60
CA GLY A 33 12.85 21.20 -4.88
C GLY A 33 11.33 21.08 -4.77
N VAL A 34 10.84 20.33 -3.78
CA VAL A 34 9.41 20.21 -3.49
C VAL A 34 8.81 21.58 -3.21
N ARG A 35 9.44 22.41 -2.37
CA ARG A 35 8.94 23.76 -2.10
C ARG A 35 8.90 24.63 -3.35
N ALA A 36 9.90 24.53 -4.21
CA ALA A 36 9.94 25.30 -5.45
C ALA A 36 8.85 24.87 -6.45
N LEU A 37 8.52 23.58 -6.50
CA LEU A 37 7.58 23.01 -7.46
C LEU A 37 6.12 23.03 -6.99
N THR A 38 5.90 22.95 -5.67
CA THR A 38 4.56 22.80 -5.06
C THR A 38 4.13 23.99 -4.22
N GLY A 39 5.06 24.90 -3.88
CA GLY A 39 4.83 26.00 -2.94
C GLY A 39 4.84 25.60 -1.46
N SER A 40 4.86 24.29 -1.14
CA SER A 40 4.79 23.76 0.22
C SER A 40 5.99 22.90 0.58
N ALA A 41 6.26 22.74 1.88
CA ALA A 41 7.25 21.76 2.33
C ALA A 41 6.70 20.34 2.12
N PRO A 42 7.56 19.34 1.85
CA PRO A 42 7.10 17.95 1.82
C PRO A 42 6.57 17.52 3.20
N SER A 43 5.51 16.73 3.22
CA SER A 43 4.94 16.16 4.45
C SER A 43 5.62 14.87 4.90
N THR A 44 6.47 14.28 4.05
CA THR A 44 7.25 13.06 4.33
C THR A 44 8.72 13.27 3.89
N PRO A 45 9.70 12.62 4.54
CA PRO A 45 11.11 12.71 4.16
C PRO A 45 11.51 11.79 2.99
N TYR A 46 10.61 10.89 2.55
CA TYR A 46 10.89 9.83 1.57
C TYR A 46 10.48 10.26 0.16
N GLY A 47 9.28 10.81 0.06
CA GLY A 47 8.65 11.19 -1.18
C GLY A 47 7.15 11.01 -1.14
N PHE A 48 6.50 11.40 -2.23
CA PHE A 48 5.04 11.34 -2.38
C PHE A 48 4.64 11.54 -3.85
N TYR A 49 3.50 10.96 -4.20
CA TYR A 49 2.70 11.33 -5.36
C TYR A 49 1.80 12.53 -5.03
N SER A 50 1.73 13.50 -5.94
CA SER A 50 0.77 14.61 -5.88
C SER A 50 -0.14 14.58 -7.09
N SER A 51 -1.45 14.39 -6.84
CA SER A 51 -2.41 14.52 -7.91
C SER A 51 -2.45 15.96 -8.43
N GLU A 52 -2.55 16.94 -7.52
CA GLU A 52 -2.63 18.37 -7.81
C GLU A 52 -1.47 18.89 -8.69
N HIS A 53 -0.23 18.52 -8.35
CA HIS A 53 0.96 18.98 -9.09
C HIS A 53 1.37 18.06 -10.24
N GLY A 54 0.67 16.94 -10.44
CA GLY A 54 0.93 16.01 -11.53
C GLY A 54 2.33 15.40 -11.51
N GLY A 55 2.82 15.01 -10.34
CA GLY A 55 4.16 14.47 -10.23
C GLY A 55 4.41 13.58 -9.02
N LEU A 56 5.48 12.79 -9.12
CA LEU A 56 6.07 11.99 -8.06
C LEU A 56 7.37 12.68 -7.63
N PHE A 57 7.49 12.99 -6.35
CA PHE A 57 8.62 13.75 -5.80
C PHE A 57 9.42 12.85 -4.86
N MET A 58 10.66 12.51 -5.22
CA MET A 58 11.40 11.42 -4.59
C MET A 58 12.72 11.86 -3.98
N ASN A 59 12.93 11.54 -2.70
CA ASN A 59 14.25 11.60 -2.08
C ASN A 59 14.97 10.26 -2.30
N ILE A 60 15.80 10.16 -3.35
CA ILE A 60 16.41 8.87 -3.72
C ILE A 60 17.43 8.36 -2.70
N ALA A 61 17.89 9.23 -1.79
CA ALA A 61 18.77 8.84 -0.69
C ALA A 61 18.10 7.88 0.31
N THR A 62 16.76 7.78 0.32
CA THR A 62 16.02 6.84 1.17
C THR A 62 15.80 5.47 0.52
N GLY A 63 16.30 5.26 -0.71
CA GLY A 63 16.23 4.00 -1.43
C GLY A 63 15.19 3.97 -2.55
N GLY A 64 15.42 3.09 -3.53
CA GLY A 64 14.61 2.99 -4.75
C GLY A 64 13.20 2.43 -4.57
N GLY A 65 12.92 1.72 -3.48
CA GLY A 65 11.59 1.15 -3.20
C GLY A 65 10.48 2.21 -3.10
N THR A 66 10.85 3.42 -2.68
CA THR A 66 9.94 4.58 -2.63
C THR A 66 9.31 4.87 -3.99
N LEU A 67 10.04 4.70 -5.10
CA LEU A 67 9.49 4.99 -6.43
C LEU A 67 8.38 4.02 -6.83
N VAL A 68 8.56 2.72 -6.55
CA VAL A 68 7.52 1.73 -6.89
C VAL A 68 6.28 1.93 -6.02
N HIS A 69 6.47 2.26 -4.73
CA HIS A 69 5.37 2.65 -3.83
C HIS A 69 4.57 3.80 -4.44
N GLU A 70 5.23 4.91 -4.79
CA GLU A 70 4.53 6.10 -5.30
C GLU A 70 3.90 5.89 -6.69
N ILE A 71 4.45 5.00 -7.52
CA ILE A 71 3.87 4.66 -8.84
C ILE A 71 2.50 3.99 -8.69
N VAL A 72 2.23 3.27 -7.60
CA VAL A 72 0.93 2.59 -7.42
C VAL A 72 -0.22 3.60 -7.29
N HIS A 73 -0.01 4.71 -6.59
CA HIS A 73 -1.06 5.68 -6.27
C HIS A 73 -1.77 6.29 -7.49
N PRO A 74 -1.09 6.81 -8.53
CA PRO A 74 -1.79 7.34 -9.69
C PRO A 74 -2.60 6.28 -10.45
N TYR A 75 -2.16 5.01 -10.45
CA TYR A 75 -2.94 3.93 -11.03
C TYR A 75 -4.17 3.61 -10.20
N VAL A 76 -4.05 3.55 -8.87
CA VAL A 76 -5.20 3.40 -7.97
C VAL A 76 -6.18 4.56 -8.17
N GLU A 77 -5.71 5.81 -8.25
CA GLU A 77 -6.56 6.98 -8.51
C GLU A 77 -7.29 6.88 -9.84
N ALA A 78 -6.65 6.41 -10.90
CA ALA A 78 -7.26 6.29 -12.22
C ALA A 78 -8.28 5.12 -12.30
N ASP A 79 -7.98 4.01 -11.64
CA ASP A 79 -8.74 2.76 -11.76
C ASP A 79 -9.83 2.59 -10.69
N PHE A 80 -9.53 3.02 -9.47
CA PHE A 80 -10.42 2.98 -8.31
C PHE A 80 -10.33 4.31 -7.54
N PRO A 81 -10.87 5.42 -8.10
CA PRO A 81 -10.69 6.78 -7.57
C PRO A 81 -11.09 6.95 -6.11
N GLU A 82 -12.11 6.21 -5.66
CA GLU A 82 -12.57 6.33 -4.30
C GLU A 82 -11.84 5.40 -3.31
N ALA A 83 -10.92 4.52 -3.77
CA ALA A 83 -10.26 3.49 -2.97
C ALA A 83 -9.84 3.99 -1.57
N PRO A 84 -10.18 3.26 -0.49
CA PRO A 84 -9.85 3.73 0.86
C PRO A 84 -8.33 3.69 1.09
N ALA A 85 -7.85 4.55 2.00
CA ALA A 85 -6.42 4.65 2.32
C ALA A 85 -5.75 3.30 2.63
N TRP A 86 -6.43 2.40 3.37
CA TRP A 86 -5.85 1.09 3.70
C TRP A 86 -5.51 0.26 2.47
N LEU A 87 -6.33 0.32 1.40
CA LEU A 87 -6.08 -0.41 0.16
C LEU A 87 -5.01 0.30 -0.66
N ASN A 88 -5.13 1.61 -0.81
CA ASN A 88 -4.21 2.43 -1.59
C ASN A 88 -2.77 2.33 -1.05
N GLU A 89 -2.60 2.59 0.24
CA GLU A 89 -1.30 2.48 0.92
C GLU A 89 -0.87 1.03 1.13
N GLY A 90 -1.83 0.11 1.28
CA GLY A 90 -1.54 -1.32 1.31
C GLY A 90 -0.88 -1.81 0.03
N LEU A 91 -1.40 -1.43 -1.15
CA LEU A 91 -0.84 -1.81 -2.45
C LEU A 91 0.50 -1.10 -2.70
N GLY A 92 0.56 0.21 -2.45
CA GLY A 92 1.80 0.99 -2.56
C GLY A 92 2.91 0.38 -1.73
N SER A 93 2.61 0.12 -0.46
CA SER A 93 3.56 -0.53 0.43
C SER A 93 3.87 -1.94 -0.05
N LEU A 94 2.91 -2.81 -0.35
CA LEU A 94 3.18 -4.19 -0.83
C LEU A 94 4.24 -4.23 -1.94
N PHE A 95 4.10 -3.37 -2.95
CA PHE A 95 5.01 -3.33 -4.09
C PHE A 95 6.27 -2.46 -3.90
N GLU A 96 6.40 -1.73 -2.78
CA GLU A 96 7.64 -1.02 -2.37
C GLU A 96 8.87 -1.92 -2.41
N GLN A 97 8.68 -3.20 -2.10
CA GLN A 97 9.67 -4.25 -2.31
C GLN A 97 9.01 -5.36 -3.10
N SER A 98 9.30 -5.43 -4.40
CA SER A 98 8.64 -6.32 -5.34
C SER A 98 9.62 -7.11 -6.21
N SER A 99 9.19 -8.28 -6.65
CA SER A 99 9.88 -9.15 -7.61
C SER A 99 8.91 -9.67 -8.67
N GLU A 100 9.41 -10.49 -9.59
CA GLU A 100 8.58 -11.23 -10.54
C GLU A 100 8.46 -12.69 -10.13
N ARG A 101 7.23 -13.21 -10.07
CA ARG A 101 6.97 -14.64 -9.85
C ARG A 101 5.93 -15.14 -10.82
N GLY A 102 6.34 -16.06 -11.71
CA GLY A 102 5.45 -16.63 -12.73
C GLY A 102 4.90 -15.59 -13.71
N GLY A 103 5.71 -14.58 -14.06
CA GLY A 103 5.29 -13.48 -14.91
C GLY A 103 4.31 -12.52 -14.24
N HIS A 104 4.20 -12.50 -12.91
CA HIS A 104 3.37 -11.56 -12.15
C HIS A 104 4.20 -10.74 -11.18
N ILE A 105 3.81 -9.48 -10.95
CA ILE A 105 4.43 -8.69 -9.89
C ILE A 105 3.96 -9.25 -8.54
N VAL A 106 4.91 -9.48 -7.65
CA VAL A 106 4.64 -9.90 -6.28
C VAL A 106 5.39 -8.99 -5.32
N GLY A 107 4.78 -8.66 -4.20
CA GLY A 107 5.48 -8.06 -3.07
C GLY A 107 6.27 -9.13 -2.31
N GLU A 108 7.42 -8.74 -1.77
CA GLU A 108 8.28 -9.55 -0.90
C GLU A 108 8.12 -9.12 0.56
N THR A 109 8.73 -9.84 1.51
CA THR A 109 8.87 -9.32 2.88
C THR A 109 9.78 -8.10 2.89
N ASN A 110 9.49 -7.11 3.75
CA ASN A 110 10.28 -5.88 3.81
C ASN A 110 10.54 -5.42 5.24
N TRP A 111 11.20 -4.27 5.35
CA TRP A 111 11.58 -3.62 6.60
C TRP A 111 10.42 -3.31 7.57
N ARG A 112 9.16 -3.26 7.10
CA ARG A 112 7.97 -3.04 7.95
C ARG A 112 7.61 -4.28 8.77
N LEU A 113 8.13 -5.46 8.42
CA LEU A 113 7.82 -6.72 9.10
C LEU A 113 8.13 -6.67 10.59
N ALA A 114 9.32 -6.17 10.95
CA ALA A 114 9.79 -6.16 12.33
C ALA A 114 8.85 -5.35 13.23
N GLY A 115 8.47 -4.15 12.80
CA GLY A 115 7.54 -3.30 13.55
C GLY A 115 6.16 -3.95 13.71
N LEU A 116 5.65 -4.62 12.66
CA LEU A 116 4.39 -5.35 12.76
C LEU A 116 4.48 -6.52 13.74
N GLN A 117 5.56 -7.31 13.69
CA GLN A 117 5.75 -8.43 14.60
C GLN A 117 5.83 -7.95 16.06
N ASP A 118 6.46 -6.81 16.32
CA ASP A 118 6.49 -6.19 17.65
C ASP A 118 5.10 -5.74 18.11
N ALA A 119 4.32 -5.10 17.23
CA ALA A 119 2.93 -4.73 17.52
C ALA A 119 2.04 -5.95 17.80
N ILE A 120 2.23 -7.05 17.07
CA ILE A 120 1.52 -8.32 17.29
C ILE A 120 1.86 -8.88 18.68
N ARG A 121 3.15 -8.93 19.04
CA ARG A 121 3.60 -9.40 20.36
C ARG A 121 3.06 -8.51 21.49
N ALA A 122 2.99 -7.21 21.25
CA ALA A 122 2.43 -6.23 22.18
C ALA A 122 0.88 -6.23 22.22
N ARG A 123 0.22 -6.98 21.32
CA ARG A 123 -1.25 -7.01 21.16
C ARG A 123 -1.87 -5.63 20.89
N THR A 124 -1.17 -4.80 20.13
CA THR A 124 -1.62 -3.45 19.76
C THR A 124 -2.14 -3.34 18.34
N VAL A 125 -2.06 -4.41 17.54
CA VAL A 125 -2.61 -4.43 16.17
C VAL A 125 -4.13 -4.31 16.20
N PRO A 126 -4.73 -3.32 15.50
CA PRO A 126 -6.17 -3.15 15.48
C PRO A 126 -6.87 -4.30 14.73
N SER A 127 -8.18 -4.43 14.91
CA SER A 127 -8.92 -5.45 14.15
C SER A 127 -8.97 -5.12 12.65
N PHE A 128 -9.09 -6.11 11.78
CA PHE A 128 -9.30 -5.83 10.34
C PHE A 128 -10.55 -4.99 10.06
N ARG A 129 -11.59 -5.10 10.89
CA ARG A 129 -12.78 -4.23 10.80
C ARG A 129 -12.43 -2.78 11.13
N ALA A 130 -11.57 -2.55 12.11
CA ALA A 130 -11.10 -1.21 12.44
C ALA A 130 -10.20 -0.66 11.32
N LEU A 131 -9.20 -1.44 10.87
CA LEU A 131 -8.29 -1.07 9.77
C LEU A 131 -9.06 -0.62 8.52
N THR A 132 -10.00 -1.45 8.04
CA THR A 132 -10.78 -1.18 6.82
C THR A 132 -11.73 0.02 6.92
N ARG A 133 -12.07 0.43 8.15
CA ARG A 133 -12.94 1.58 8.44
C ARG A 133 -12.19 2.85 8.83
N THR A 134 -10.86 2.79 8.84
CA THR A 134 -10.03 3.95 9.16
C THR A 134 -10.28 5.05 8.14
N SER A 135 -10.49 6.28 8.61
CA SER A 135 -10.53 7.45 7.72
C SER A 135 -9.12 7.73 7.18
N ASP A 136 -9.01 8.45 6.06
CA ASP A 136 -7.70 8.87 5.54
C ASP A 136 -6.89 9.58 6.64
N HIS A 137 -7.51 10.54 7.34
CA HIS A 137 -6.88 11.24 8.46
C HIS A 137 -6.36 10.27 9.53
N ASP A 138 -7.19 9.33 10.00
CA ASP A 138 -6.76 8.40 11.04
C ASP A 138 -5.66 7.45 10.56
N PHE A 139 -5.69 7.03 9.29
CA PHE A 139 -4.69 6.15 8.70
C PHE A 139 -3.33 6.84 8.64
N TYR A 140 -3.34 8.12 8.23
CA TYR A 140 -2.15 8.95 8.09
C TYR A 140 -1.73 9.66 9.37
N VAL A 141 -2.48 9.64 10.48
CA VAL A 141 -2.12 10.41 11.69
C VAL A 141 -1.94 9.52 12.92
N ARG A 142 -2.73 8.44 13.07
CA ARG A 142 -2.68 7.57 14.25
C ARG A 142 -1.94 6.28 13.92
N ASP A 143 -0.81 6.05 14.61
CA ASP A 143 0.06 4.88 14.45
C ASP A 143 0.31 4.47 12.98
N ARG A 144 0.92 5.40 12.22
CA ARG A 144 1.28 5.20 10.81
C ARG A 144 2.03 3.90 10.57
N GLY A 145 2.92 3.52 11.49
CA GLY A 145 3.75 2.32 11.35
C GLY A 145 2.90 1.05 11.28
N THR A 146 2.02 0.86 12.25
CA THR A 146 1.20 -0.34 12.37
C THR A 146 0.14 -0.42 11.27
N ASN A 147 -0.51 0.69 10.90
CA ASN A 147 -1.56 0.68 9.87
C ASN A 147 -1.02 0.28 8.49
N TYR A 148 0.10 0.90 8.08
CA TYR A 148 0.76 0.55 6.82
C TYR A 148 1.21 -0.91 6.82
N ALA A 149 1.85 -1.35 7.91
CA ALA A 149 2.37 -2.70 7.97
C ALA A 149 1.24 -3.75 7.99
N GLN A 150 0.16 -3.52 8.74
CA GLN A 150 -0.99 -4.42 8.76
C GLN A 150 -1.67 -4.49 7.39
N ALA A 151 -1.91 -3.35 6.73
CA ALA A 151 -2.49 -3.31 5.38
C ALA A 151 -1.60 -4.05 4.37
N ARG A 152 -0.29 -3.77 4.36
CA ARG A 152 0.71 -4.47 3.54
C ARG A 152 0.60 -5.98 3.72
N TYR A 153 0.71 -6.46 4.95
CA TYR A 153 0.80 -7.90 5.24
C TYR A 153 -0.55 -8.63 5.15
N LEU A 154 -1.67 -7.90 5.18
CA LEU A 154 -2.97 -8.44 4.78
C LEU A 154 -3.02 -8.68 3.27
N LEU A 155 -2.59 -7.71 2.45
CA LEU A 155 -2.56 -7.88 1.00
C LEU A 155 -1.49 -8.89 0.57
N TYR A 156 -0.36 -8.96 1.26
CA TYR A 156 0.64 -10.02 1.08
C TYR A 156 0.03 -11.40 1.38
N TYR A 157 -0.74 -11.55 2.45
CA TYR A 157 -1.42 -12.82 2.74
C TYR A 157 -2.37 -13.22 1.60
N LEU A 158 -3.19 -12.28 1.11
CA LEU A 158 -4.05 -12.52 -0.05
C LEU A 158 -3.25 -12.85 -1.31
N GLN A 159 -2.05 -12.31 -1.48
CA GLN A 159 -1.15 -12.63 -2.59
C GLN A 159 -0.65 -14.07 -2.49
N GLU A 160 -0.17 -14.50 -1.32
CA GLU A 160 0.35 -15.86 -1.12
C GLU A 160 -0.76 -16.92 -1.26
N GLU A 161 -1.99 -16.54 -0.93
CA GLU A 161 -3.19 -17.37 -1.17
C GLU A 161 -3.71 -17.31 -2.62
N GLY A 162 -3.08 -16.52 -3.50
CA GLY A 162 -3.49 -16.34 -4.90
C GLY A 162 -4.78 -15.52 -5.10
N LYS A 163 -5.30 -14.87 -4.05
CA LYS A 163 -6.59 -14.18 -3.99
C LYS A 163 -6.52 -12.68 -4.29
N LEU A 164 -5.34 -12.06 -4.18
CA LEU A 164 -5.19 -10.60 -4.17
C LEU A 164 -5.80 -9.90 -5.40
N ARG A 165 -5.59 -10.45 -6.60
CA ARG A 165 -6.08 -9.84 -7.86
C ARG A 165 -7.61 -9.92 -7.98
N ASP A 166 -8.19 -11.07 -7.64
CA ASP A 166 -9.64 -11.24 -7.64
C ASP A 166 -10.30 -10.39 -6.55
N PHE A 167 -9.67 -10.31 -5.37
CA PHE A 167 -10.11 -9.43 -4.30
C PHE A 167 -10.13 -7.96 -4.75
N TYR A 168 -9.07 -7.46 -5.39
CA TYR A 168 -9.03 -6.09 -5.90
C TYR A 168 -10.17 -5.80 -6.87
N ARG A 169 -10.38 -6.67 -7.87
CA ARG A 169 -11.47 -6.53 -8.86
C ARG A 169 -12.85 -6.56 -8.19
N ALA A 170 -13.06 -7.49 -7.27
CA ALA A 170 -14.32 -7.64 -6.55
C ALA A 170 -14.60 -6.40 -5.69
N PHE A 171 -13.60 -5.88 -4.98
CA PHE A 171 -13.78 -4.73 -4.10
C PHE A 171 -14.07 -3.47 -4.92
N ARG A 172 -13.33 -3.24 -6.00
CA ARG A 172 -13.63 -2.15 -6.94
C ARG A 172 -15.07 -2.21 -7.45
N ALA A 173 -15.56 -3.39 -7.82
CA ALA A 173 -16.94 -3.56 -8.28
C ALA A 173 -17.99 -3.38 -7.18
N ALA A 174 -17.68 -3.79 -5.94
CA ALA A 174 -18.60 -3.74 -4.80
C ALA A 174 -18.62 -2.38 -4.08
N ARG A 175 -17.79 -1.42 -4.51
CA ARG A 175 -17.56 -0.14 -3.83
C ARG A 175 -18.84 0.55 -3.34
N ALA A 176 -19.86 0.63 -4.19
CA ALA A 176 -21.09 1.35 -3.87
C ALA A 176 -21.82 0.79 -2.63
N THR A 177 -21.72 -0.52 -2.40
CA THR A 177 -22.39 -1.23 -1.30
C THR A 177 -21.45 -1.61 -0.16
N ASP A 178 -20.14 -1.70 -0.42
CA ASP A 178 -19.10 -1.98 0.56
C ASP A 178 -17.97 -0.94 0.41
N PRO A 179 -18.15 0.30 0.92
CA PRO A 179 -17.16 1.37 0.74
C PRO A 179 -15.83 1.11 1.46
N THR A 180 -15.84 0.22 2.45
CA THR A 180 -14.68 -0.12 3.27
C THR A 180 -13.91 -1.32 2.75
N GLY A 181 -14.56 -2.18 1.97
CA GLY A 181 -14.02 -3.44 1.48
C GLY A 181 -14.04 -4.57 2.49
N TYR A 182 -14.64 -4.37 3.66
CA TYR A 182 -14.62 -5.35 4.74
C TYR A 182 -15.42 -6.59 4.39
N ASP A 183 -16.61 -6.42 3.82
CA ASP A 183 -17.47 -7.54 3.46
C ASP A 183 -16.90 -8.29 2.25
N THR A 184 -16.28 -7.57 1.32
CA THR A 184 -15.52 -8.15 0.20
C THR A 184 -14.31 -8.94 0.70
N LEU A 185 -13.60 -8.42 1.71
CA LEU A 185 -12.45 -9.11 2.32
C LEU A 185 -12.88 -10.40 3.00
N VAL A 186 -13.97 -10.36 3.77
CA VAL A 186 -14.60 -11.52 4.41
C VAL A 186 -14.93 -12.59 3.37
N ALA A 187 -15.56 -12.19 2.26
CA ALA A 187 -15.92 -13.10 1.17
C ALA A 187 -14.69 -13.70 0.48
N ALA A 188 -13.67 -12.91 0.18
CA ALA A 188 -12.44 -13.37 -0.46
C ALA A 188 -11.66 -14.35 0.42
N LEU A 189 -11.62 -14.11 1.72
CA LEU A 189 -10.98 -15.01 2.68
C LEU A 189 -11.79 -16.30 2.89
N GLY A 190 -13.11 -16.26 2.70
CA GLY A 190 -14.01 -17.37 3.02
C GLY A 190 -14.21 -17.54 4.53
N GLU A 191 -14.02 -16.48 5.31
CA GLU A 191 -13.93 -16.53 6.77
C GLU A 191 -15.18 -15.98 7.44
N ARG A 192 -15.80 -16.76 8.33
CA ARG A 192 -16.97 -16.29 9.11
C ARG A 192 -16.56 -15.61 10.42
N ASP A 193 -15.44 -16.03 11.00
CA ASP A 193 -14.89 -15.47 12.23
C ASP A 193 -13.57 -14.75 11.92
N MET A 194 -13.68 -13.46 11.66
CA MET A 194 -12.53 -12.60 11.36
C MET A 194 -11.59 -12.42 12.56
N ALA A 195 -12.06 -12.61 13.79
CA ALA A 195 -11.18 -12.56 14.96
C ALA A 195 -10.33 -13.84 15.06
N ALA A 196 -10.91 -15.00 14.74
CA ALA A 196 -10.15 -16.25 14.62
C ALA A 196 -9.18 -16.21 13.44
N PHE A 197 -9.60 -15.67 12.29
CA PHE A 197 -8.71 -15.44 11.16
C PHE A 197 -7.54 -14.54 11.56
N GLN A 198 -7.79 -13.41 12.22
CA GLN A 198 -6.74 -12.50 12.65
C GLN A 198 -5.70 -13.18 13.53
N ARG A 199 -6.10 -14.03 14.49
CA ARG A 199 -5.14 -14.80 15.30
C ARG A 199 -4.26 -15.75 14.46
N ARG A 200 -4.84 -16.39 13.44
CA ARG A 200 -4.09 -17.27 12.52
C ARG A 200 -3.14 -16.46 11.64
N TRP A 201 -3.62 -15.33 11.11
CA TRP A 201 -2.81 -14.41 10.32
C TRP A 201 -1.66 -13.84 11.14
N GLU A 202 -1.88 -13.40 12.39
CA GLU A 202 -0.85 -12.91 13.30
C GLU A 202 0.21 -14.00 13.57
N ALA A 203 -0.21 -15.23 13.83
CA ALA A 203 0.70 -16.36 14.01
C ALA A 203 1.53 -16.62 12.74
N TRP A 204 0.92 -16.55 11.56
CA TRP A 204 1.63 -16.68 10.28
C TRP A 204 2.62 -15.53 10.04
N VAL A 205 2.24 -14.27 10.30
CA VAL A 205 3.14 -13.11 10.20
C VAL A 205 4.37 -13.26 11.09
N LEU A 206 4.20 -13.82 12.30
CA LEU A 206 5.30 -14.09 13.23
C LEU A 206 6.30 -15.15 12.72
N THR A 207 5.92 -15.96 11.73
CA THR A 207 6.83 -16.93 11.08
C THR A 207 7.64 -16.33 9.92
N LEU A 208 7.18 -15.21 9.36
CA LEU A 208 7.84 -14.57 8.24
C LEU A 208 9.22 -14.05 8.63
N ARG A 209 10.11 -13.99 7.62
CA ARG A 209 11.47 -13.45 7.76
C ARG A 209 11.71 -12.38 6.71
N PHE A 210 12.47 -11.36 7.10
CA PHE A 210 13.04 -10.37 6.20
C PHE A 210 14.55 -10.39 6.41
N GLU A 211 15.27 -10.99 5.47
CA GLU A 211 16.72 -11.00 5.45
C GLU A 211 17.19 -9.71 4.77
N ARG A 212 18.02 -8.95 5.49
CA ARG A 212 18.57 -7.67 5.00
C ARG A 212 19.78 -7.89 4.11
#